data_AF-A0A0D2M8L1-F1
#
_entry.id   AF-A0A0D2M8L1-F1
#
_cell.length_a   1.000
_cell.length_b   1.000
_cell.length_c   1.000
_cell.angle_alpha   90.00
_cell.angle_beta   90.00
_cell.angle_gamma   90.00
#
_symmetry.space_group_name_H-M   'P 1'
#
loop_
_entity.id
_entity.type
_entity.pdbx_description
1 polymer ?
#
loop_
_entity_poly.entity_id
_entity_poly.type
_entity_poly.pdbx_seq_one_letter_code
_entity_poly.pdbx_strand_id
1 'polypeptide(L)'
;MQIYKDSQALLAEQKYCRCIDELERLVVQQLFEMTKLGMSGVGYRLRDKIGRSLKTRSEAITTVLNNYNQAAASLNPPRPLLTWATVIQAASIADFDLLRESRSDICTKPWTEAPCREAMNLYFGIKRAHKEIERLNIEIKRLLTFMLDDHSEFYCAVGQTVMVDPYLAGELSREYERRNTLHTHIAARLYQTSKLQGFTGSLDFGKRIGRDSSINEGIPPPSWLRHLNPPSDANEAGSWESEGDAHCENSSNVYFLVTRSDT
;
A
#
# COMPACT_ATOMS: atom_id res chain seq x y z
N MET A 1 18.44 -50.60 -21.93
CA MET A 1 18.75 -49.42 -22.78
C MET A 1 17.72 -48.31 -22.66
N GLN A 2 16.41 -48.61 -22.58
CA GLN A 2 15.36 -47.58 -22.55
C GLN A 2 15.44 -46.65 -21.33
N ILE A 3 15.59 -47.21 -20.12
CA ILE A 3 15.71 -46.43 -18.86
C ILE A 3 16.85 -45.41 -18.90
N TYR A 4 17.98 -45.75 -19.53
CA TYR A 4 19.12 -44.83 -19.68
C TYR A 4 18.77 -43.65 -20.61
N LYS A 5 18.11 -43.92 -21.74
CA LYS A 5 17.66 -42.87 -22.67
C LYS A 5 16.62 -41.96 -22.03
N ASP A 6 15.67 -42.54 -21.29
CA ASP A 6 14.63 -41.79 -20.57
C ASP A 6 15.25 -40.92 -19.46
N SER A 7 16.24 -41.45 -18.72
CA SER A 7 16.97 -40.70 -17.70
C SER A 7 17.77 -39.54 -18.30
N GLN A 8 18.40 -39.76 -19.46
CA GLN A 8 19.15 -38.72 -20.17
C GLN A 8 18.24 -37.60 -20.67
N ALA A 9 17.05 -37.94 -21.17
CA ALA A 9 16.04 -36.97 -21.59
C ALA A 9 15.55 -36.10 -20.41
N LEU A 10 15.27 -36.72 -19.26
CA LEU A 10 14.86 -36.01 -18.04
C LEU A 10 15.94 -35.04 -17.55
N LEU A 11 17.22 -35.44 -17.58
CA LEU A 11 18.32 -34.58 -17.17
C LEU A 11 18.48 -33.37 -18.11
N ALA A 12 18.28 -33.56 -19.42
CA ALA A 12 18.31 -32.48 -20.40
C ALA A 12 17.16 -31.48 -20.16
N GLU A 13 15.96 -31.97 -19.90
CA GLU A 13 14.78 -31.15 -19.59
C GLU A 13 14.97 -30.37 -18.29
N GLN A 14 15.48 -31.00 -17.23
CA GLN A 14 15.80 -30.30 -15.98
C GLN A 14 16.85 -29.21 -16.16
N LYS A 15 17.88 -29.46 -16.99
CA LYS A 15 18.91 -28.46 -17.28
C LYS A 15 18.31 -27.26 -18.01
N TYR A 16 17.42 -27.51 -18.96
CA TYR A 16 16.66 -26.47 -19.66
C TYR A 16 15.79 -25.64 -18.70
N CYS A 17 14.99 -26.28 -17.86
CA CYS A 17 14.15 -25.58 -16.86
C CYS A 17 14.98 -24.71 -15.91
N ARG A 18 16.12 -25.22 -15.40
CA ARG A 18 17.01 -24.43 -14.54
C ARG A 18 17.56 -23.19 -15.23
N CYS A 19 17.91 -23.30 -16.51
CA CYS A 19 18.36 -22.13 -17.28
C CYS A 19 17.26 -21.08 -17.43
N ILE A 20 15.99 -21.49 -17.57
CA ILE A 20 14.86 -20.55 -17.59
C ILE A 20 14.68 -19.88 -16.23
N ASP A 21 14.65 -20.65 -15.15
CA ASP A 21 14.46 -20.11 -13.79
C ASP A 21 15.59 -19.14 -13.43
N GLU A 22 16.83 -19.45 -13.83
CA GLU A 22 17.97 -18.57 -13.63
C GLU A 22 17.86 -17.29 -14.47
N LEU A 23 17.41 -17.40 -15.72
CA LEU A 23 17.19 -16.26 -16.61
C LEU A 23 16.12 -15.31 -16.04
N GLU A 24 14.97 -15.86 -15.63
CA GLU A 24 13.89 -15.12 -14.99
C GLU A 24 14.39 -14.39 -13.74
N ARG A 25 15.05 -15.11 -12.83
CA ARG A 25 15.59 -14.54 -11.59
C ARG A 25 16.51 -13.35 -11.87
N LEU A 26 17.43 -13.47 -12.83
CA LEU A 26 18.36 -12.39 -13.14
C LEU A 26 17.65 -11.19 -13.76
N VAL A 27 16.69 -11.41 -14.66
CA VAL A 27 16.00 -10.29 -15.29
C VAL A 27 15.09 -9.56 -14.30
N VAL A 28 14.36 -10.29 -13.46
CA VAL A 28 13.56 -9.71 -12.38
C VAL A 28 14.43 -8.90 -11.42
N GLN A 29 15.61 -9.41 -11.04
CA GLN A 29 16.57 -8.65 -10.23
C GLN A 29 17.05 -7.37 -10.93
N GLN A 30 17.31 -7.44 -12.25
CA GLN A 30 17.72 -6.27 -13.02
C GLN A 30 16.63 -5.19 -13.04
N LEU A 31 15.37 -5.59 -13.22
CA LEU A 31 14.22 -4.67 -13.17
C LEU A 31 14.13 -3.97 -11.81
N PHE A 32 14.22 -4.72 -10.71
CA PHE A 32 14.19 -4.13 -9.37
C PHE A 32 15.34 -3.14 -9.14
N GLU A 33 16.53 -3.42 -9.66
CA GLU A 33 17.66 -2.48 -9.59
C GLU A 33 17.44 -1.22 -10.40
N MET A 34 16.88 -1.33 -11.60
CA MET A 34 16.50 -0.17 -12.42
C MET A 34 15.44 0.68 -11.71
N THR A 35 14.39 0.06 -11.16
CA THR A 35 13.38 0.76 -10.35
C THR A 35 14.03 1.48 -9.18
N LYS A 36 14.97 0.82 -8.49
CA LYS A 36 15.69 1.41 -7.36
C LYS A 36 16.52 2.62 -7.77
N LEU A 37 17.17 2.61 -8.93
CA LEU A 37 17.87 3.80 -9.44
C LEU A 37 16.94 4.98 -9.71
N GLY A 38 15.70 4.72 -10.11
CA GLY A 38 14.69 5.75 -10.39
C GLY A 38 14.07 6.40 -9.15
N MET A 39 14.30 5.87 -7.94
CA MET A 39 13.74 6.43 -6.71
C MET A 39 14.47 7.70 -6.25
N SER A 40 13.72 8.69 -5.78
CA SER A 40 14.27 9.87 -5.10
C SER A 40 14.94 9.47 -3.77
N GLY A 41 16.00 10.18 -3.37
CA GLY A 41 16.74 9.89 -2.13
C GLY A 41 17.87 8.85 -2.22
N VAL A 42 18.13 8.27 -3.39
CA VAL A 42 19.28 7.38 -3.59
C VAL A 42 20.57 8.20 -3.73
N GLY A 43 21.42 8.17 -2.70
CA GLY A 43 22.71 8.86 -2.69
C GLY A 43 23.71 8.34 -3.73
N TYR A 44 24.68 9.18 -4.11
CA TYR A 44 25.65 8.91 -5.19
C TYR A 44 26.36 7.55 -5.07
N ARG A 45 26.88 7.21 -3.87
CA ARG A 45 27.58 5.94 -3.63
C ARG A 45 26.68 4.72 -3.87
N LEU A 46 25.39 4.83 -3.55
CA LEU A 46 24.43 3.74 -3.79
C LEU A 46 24.10 3.64 -5.28
N ARG A 47 23.95 4.77 -5.99
CA ARG A 47 23.77 4.78 -7.46
C ARG A 47 24.95 4.11 -8.18
N ASP A 48 26.17 4.42 -7.78
CA ASP A 48 27.39 3.84 -8.36
C ASP A 48 27.47 2.32 -8.13
N LYS A 49 27.09 1.84 -6.92
CA LYS A 49 26.97 0.40 -6.65
C LYS A 49 25.90 -0.27 -7.53
N ILE A 50 24.73 0.36 -7.69
CA ILE A 50 23.66 -0.20 -8.54
C ILE A 50 24.07 -0.17 -10.02
N GLY A 51 24.77 0.88 -10.48
CA GLY A 51 25.32 0.92 -11.84
C GLY A 51 26.29 -0.23 -12.11
N ARG A 52 27.17 -0.54 -11.16
CA ARG A 52 28.06 -1.71 -11.25
C ARG A 52 27.30 -3.03 -11.25
N SER A 53 26.32 -3.21 -10.37
CA SER A 53 25.52 -4.45 -10.32
C SER A 53 24.70 -4.66 -11.60
N LEU A 54 24.17 -3.59 -12.20
CA LEU A 54 23.46 -3.67 -13.48
C LEU A 54 24.37 -4.17 -14.61
N LYS A 55 25.61 -3.67 -14.69
CA LYS A 55 26.57 -4.14 -15.69
C LYS A 55 26.89 -5.63 -15.50
N THR A 56 27.28 -6.02 -14.29
CA THR A 56 27.59 -7.42 -13.95
C THR A 56 26.40 -8.33 -14.24
N ARG A 57 25.18 -7.87 -13.96
CA ARG A 57 23.99 -8.68 -14.23
C ARG A 57 23.64 -8.77 -15.71
N SER A 58 23.85 -7.71 -16.49
CA SER A 58 23.68 -7.77 -17.96
C SER A 58 24.61 -8.81 -18.59
N GLU A 59 25.86 -8.88 -18.11
CA GLU A 59 26.82 -9.91 -18.52
C GLU A 59 26.34 -11.32 -18.12
N ALA A 60 25.88 -11.48 -16.86
CA ALA A 60 25.34 -12.75 -16.37
C ALA A 60 24.10 -13.22 -17.17
N ILE A 61 23.17 -12.32 -17.50
CA ILE A 61 22.00 -12.65 -18.33
C ILE A 61 22.44 -13.11 -19.72
N THR A 62 23.46 -12.47 -20.31
CA THR A 62 24.02 -12.91 -21.60
C THR A 62 24.58 -14.33 -21.52
N THR A 63 25.32 -14.65 -20.45
CA THR A 63 25.84 -16.00 -20.22
C THR A 63 24.73 -17.03 -20.05
N VAL A 64 23.72 -16.73 -19.23
CA VAL A 64 22.59 -17.64 -18.99
C VAL A 64 21.74 -17.81 -20.25
N LEU A 65 21.55 -16.76 -21.05
CA LEU A 65 20.86 -16.83 -22.34
C LEU A 65 21.57 -17.78 -23.32
N ASN A 66 22.90 -17.73 -23.39
CA ASN A 66 23.68 -18.68 -24.20
C ASN A 66 23.53 -20.12 -23.71
N ASN A 67 23.57 -20.33 -22.38
CA ASN A 67 23.36 -21.65 -21.78
C ASN A 67 21.95 -22.19 -22.06
N TYR A 68 20.94 -21.32 -21.97
CA TYR A 68 19.56 -21.63 -22.35
C TYR A 68 19.48 -22.08 -23.81
N ASN A 69 20.04 -21.30 -24.73
CA ASN A 69 20.00 -21.59 -26.17
C ASN A 69 20.70 -22.92 -26.51
N GLN A 70 21.80 -23.25 -25.81
CA GLN A 70 22.46 -24.55 -25.93
C GLN A 70 21.59 -25.69 -25.38
N ALA A 71 21.00 -25.52 -24.20
CA ALA A 71 20.12 -26.52 -23.60
C ALA A 71 18.86 -26.76 -24.47
N ALA A 72 18.23 -25.68 -24.95
CA ALA A 72 17.09 -25.69 -25.86
C ALA A 72 17.36 -26.48 -27.15
N ALA A 73 18.54 -26.29 -27.75
CA ALA A 73 18.94 -27.00 -28.97
C ALA A 73 19.22 -28.50 -28.74
N SER A 74 19.57 -28.90 -27.51
CA SER A 74 19.87 -30.29 -27.16
C SER A 74 18.64 -31.15 -26.83
N LEU A 75 17.46 -30.53 -26.72
CA LEU A 75 16.20 -31.23 -26.48
C LEU A 75 15.65 -31.85 -27.77
N ASN A 76 14.79 -32.87 -27.61
CA ASN A 76 14.06 -33.49 -28.70
C ASN A 76 12.55 -33.49 -28.39
N PRO A 77 11.74 -32.63 -29.03
CA PRO A 77 12.11 -31.69 -30.09
C PRO A 77 12.94 -30.49 -29.58
N PRO A 78 13.75 -29.86 -30.46
CA PRO A 78 14.50 -28.66 -30.11
C PRO A 78 13.55 -27.49 -29.82
N ARG A 79 13.89 -26.68 -28.82
CA ARG A 79 13.07 -25.54 -28.34
C ARG A 79 13.44 -24.25 -29.06
N PRO A 80 12.53 -23.26 -29.14
CA PRO A 80 12.82 -21.96 -29.75
C PRO A 80 13.95 -21.24 -29.01
N LEU A 81 14.87 -20.68 -29.79
CA LEU A 81 15.98 -19.90 -29.29
C LEU A 81 15.50 -18.51 -28.86
N LEU A 82 16.01 -18.02 -27.75
CA LEU A 82 15.70 -16.70 -27.22
C LEU A 82 16.77 -15.69 -27.62
N THR A 83 16.32 -14.51 -28.02
CA THR A 83 17.15 -13.33 -28.27
C THR A 83 17.06 -12.37 -27.10
N TRP A 84 18.06 -11.51 -26.92
CA TRP A 84 18.03 -10.46 -25.90
C TRP A 84 16.76 -9.59 -25.96
N ALA A 85 16.33 -9.21 -27.18
CA ALA A 85 15.11 -8.43 -27.40
C ALA A 85 13.86 -9.14 -26.87
N THR A 86 13.74 -10.46 -27.12
CA THR A 86 12.61 -11.25 -26.63
C THR A 86 12.61 -11.39 -25.11
N VAL A 87 13.79 -11.43 -24.47
CA VAL A 87 13.91 -11.47 -23.01
C VAL A 87 13.44 -10.16 -22.39
N ILE A 88 13.85 -9.01 -22.95
CA ILE A 88 13.37 -7.69 -22.48
C ILE A 88 11.86 -7.57 -22.66
N GLN A 89 11.34 -7.99 -23.81
CA GLN A 89 9.91 -7.94 -24.08
C GLN A 89 9.13 -8.81 -23.07
N ALA A 90 9.58 -10.04 -22.83
CA ALA A 90 8.97 -10.92 -21.82
C ALA A 90 9.04 -10.29 -20.41
N ALA A 91 10.16 -9.67 -20.06
CA ALA A 91 10.32 -8.98 -18.78
C ALA A 91 9.36 -7.80 -18.59
N SER A 92 9.14 -7.02 -19.65
CA SER A 92 8.25 -5.86 -19.61
C SER A 92 6.78 -6.23 -19.37
N ILE A 93 6.37 -7.42 -19.80
CA ILE A 93 4.99 -7.89 -19.69
C ILE A 93 4.80 -8.82 -18.47
N ALA A 94 5.85 -9.03 -17.66
CA ALA A 94 5.89 -10.03 -16.59
C ALA A 94 5.59 -11.46 -17.10
N ASP A 95 6.02 -11.76 -18.32
CA ASP A 95 5.73 -12.96 -19.10
C ASP A 95 6.79 -14.07 -18.95
N PHE A 96 7.57 -14.08 -17.87
CA PHE A 96 8.53 -15.17 -17.66
C PHE A 96 7.84 -16.52 -17.44
N ASP A 97 6.62 -16.51 -16.88
CA ASP A 97 5.76 -17.70 -16.81
C ASP A 97 5.37 -18.23 -18.21
N LEU A 98 5.51 -17.44 -19.29
CA LEU A 98 5.34 -17.90 -20.67
C LEU A 98 6.57 -18.58 -21.24
N LEU A 99 7.76 -18.24 -20.71
CA LEU A 99 8.99 -18.93 -21.07
C LEU A 99 9.09 -20.29 -20.36
N ARG A 100 8.40 -20.45 -19.22
CA ARG A 100 8.12 -21.75 -18.63
C ARG A 100 7.00 -22.41 -19.44
N GLU A 101 7.35 -23.45 -20.21
CA GLU A 101 6.35 -24.44 -20.62
C GLU A 101 5.76 -25.07 -19.35
N SER A 102 4.71 -24.46 -18.79
CA SER A 102 3.75 -25.23 -18.00
C SER A 102 3.24 -26.34 -18.93
N ARG A 103 2.90 -27.52 -18.41
CA ARG A 103 2.56 -28.72 -19.22
C ARG A 103 1.38 -28.56 -20.19
N SER A 104 0.80 -27.38 -20.26
CA SER A 104 -0.15 -26.90 -21.25
C SER A 104 0.44 -25.68 -21.93
N ASP A 105 0.44 -25.67 -23.27
CA ASP A 105 0.87 -24.52 -24.08
C ASP A 105 -0.08 -23.33 -23.87
N ILE A 106 0.14 -22.60 -22.77
CA ILE A 106 -0.63 -21.44 -22.37
C ILE A 106 -0.38 -20.28 -23.33
N CYS A 107 0.79 -20.23 -23.98
CA CYS A 107 1.17 -19.20 -24.95
C CYS A 107 0.23 -19.14 -26.16
N THR A 108 -0.43 -20.25 -26.49
CA THR A 108 -1.45 -20.29 -27.56
C THR A 108 -2.82 -19.75 -27.13
N LYS A 109 -3.01 -19.41 -25.85
CA LYS A 109 -4.29 -18.91 -25.38
C LYS A 109 -4.47 -17.44 -25.74
N PRO A 110 -5.66 -17.02 -26.20
CA PRO A 110 -5.90 -15.64 -26.61
C PRO A 110 -5.74 -14.64 -25.45
N TRP A 111 -5.93 -15.07 -24.20
CA TRP A 111 -5.74 -14.20 -23.02
C TRP A 111 -4.25 -13.94 -22.69
N THR A 112 -3.33 -14.64 -23.35
CA THR A 112 -1.87 -14.50 -23.19
C THR A 112 -1.30 -13.46 -24.15
N GLU A 113 -2.10 -12.97 -25.09
CA GLU A 113 -1.75 -11.82 -25.92
C GLU A 113 -1.67 -10.55 -25.06
N ALA A 114 -0.62 -9.75 -25.26
CA ALA A 114 -0.39 -8.51 -24.53
C ALA A 114 -1.63 -7.58 -24.47
N PRO A 115 -2.31 -7.26 -25.59
CA PRO A 115 -3.49 -6.40 -25.55
C PRO A 115 -4.65 -7.02 -24.75
N CYS A 116 -4.83 -8.35 -24.81
CA CYS A 116 -5.87 -9.04 -24.06
C CYS A 116 -5.58 -9.02 -22.56
N ARG A 117 -4.33 -9.18 -22.13
CA ARG A 117 -3.94 -9.03 -20.72
C ARG A 117 -4.11 -7.61 -20.21
N GLU A 118 -3.71 -6.61 -21.00
CA GLU A 118 -3.88 -5.21 -20.61
C GLU A 118 -5.37 -4.88 -20.43
N ALA A 119 -6.21 -5.29 -21.39
CA ALA A 119 -7.66 -5.17 -21.28
C ALA A 119 -8.21 -5.92 -20.06
N MET A 120 -7.70 -7.12 -19.77
CA MET A 120 -8.09 -7.92 -18.62
C MET A 120 -7.70 -7.25 -17.29
N ASN A 121 -6.49 -6.70 -17.19
CA ASN A 121 -6.00 -5.97 -16.02
C ASN A 121 -6.83 -4.71 -15.78
N LEU A 122 -7.14 -3.96 -16.83
CA LEU A 122 -8.04 -2.80 -16.74
C LEU A 122 -9.44 -3.21 -16.28
N TYR A 123 -10.02 -4.24 -16.91
CA TYR A 123 -11.34 -4.75 -16.56
C TYR A 123 -11.41 -5.21 -15.09
N PHE A 124 -10.44 -6.01 -14.64
CA PHE A 124 -10.40 -6.47 -13.26
C PHE A 124 -10.03 -5.36 -12.28
N GLY A 125 -9.21 -4.39 -12.69
CA GLY A 125 -8.95 -3.16 -11.94
C GLY A 125 -10.23 -2.39 -11.68
N ILE A 126 -11.05 -2.15 -12.71
CA ILE A 126 -12.36 -1.50 -12.60
C ILE A 126 -13.30 -2.33 -11.72
N LYS A 127 -13.38 -3.65 -11.93
CA LYS A 127 -14.22 -4.55 -11.12
C LYS A 127 -13.81 -4.54 -9.65
N ARG A 128 -12.52 -4.48 -9.36
CA ARG A 128 -11.97 -4.38 -8.00
C ARG A 128 -12.22 -3.00 -7.39
N ALA A 129 -12.07 -1.93 -8.16
CA ALA A 129 -12.34 -0.57 -7.70
C ALA A 129 -13.78 -0.43 -7.19
N HIS A 130 -14.78 -0.96 -7.92
CA HIS A 130 -16.17 -0.95 -7.45
C HIS A 130 -16.36 -1.69 -6.12
N LYS A 131 -15.75 -2.86 -5.95
CA LYS A 131 -15.79 -3.59 -4.67
C LYS A 131 -15.06 -2.88 -3.55
N GLU A 132 -13.96 -2.20 -3.88
CA GLU A 132 -13.20 -1.45 -2.89
C GLU A 132 -13.99 -0.24 -2.39
N ILE A 133 -14.79 0.41 -3.24
CA ILE A 133 -15.73 1.47 -2.80
C ILE A 133 -16.71 0.93 -1.76
N GLU A 134 -17.34 -0.21 -2.02
CA GLU A 134 -18.26 -0.85 -1.06
C GLU A 134 -17.56 -1.19 0.27
N ARG A 135 -16.33 -1.70 0.20
CA ARG A 135 -15.52 -2.01 1.38
C ARG A 135 -15.14 -0.76 2.17
N LEU A 136 -14.72 0.30 1.48
CA LEU A 136 -14.32 1.56 2.10
C LEU A 136 -15.49 2.23 2.81
N ASN A 137 -16.73 2.11 2.31
CA ASN A 137 -17.91 2.61 3.02
C ASN A 137 -18.06 1.97 4.41
N ILE A 138 -17.77 0.67 4.53
CA ILE A 138 -17.78 -0.03 5.82
C ILE A 138 -16.62 0.44 6.70
N GLU A 139 -15.43 0.60 6.10
CA GLU A 139 -14.23 0.97 6.83
C GLU A 139 -14.28 2.42 7.35
N ILE A 140 -14.84 3.36 6.59
CA ILE A 140 -15.09 4.75 7.03
C ILE A 140 -15.93 4.76 8.30
N LYS A 141 -17.02 3.99 8.32
CA LYS A 141 -17.90 3.86 9.49
C LYS A 141 -17.16 3.26 10.69
N ARG A 142 -16.34 2.23 10.47
CA ARG A 142 -15.51 1.62 11.52
C ARG A 142 -14.48 2.59 12.08
N LEU A 143 -13.82 3.35 11.22
CA LEU A 143 -12.85 4.38 11.61
C LEU A 143 -13.51 5.48 12.44
N LEU A 144 -14.66 6.00 12.01
CA LEU A 144 -15.42 6.99 12.78
C LEU A 144 -15.85 6.46 14.15
N THR A 145 -16.30 5.21 14.20
CA THR A 145 -16.65 4.54 15.46
C THR A 145 -15.44 4.42 16.37
N PHE A 146 -14.29 3.99 15.83
CA PHE A 146 -13.04 3.89 16.57
C PHE A 146 -12.60 5.24 17.14
N MET A 147 -12.67 6.31 16.35
CA MET A 147 -12.29 7.66 16.80
C MET A 147 -13.17 8.15 17.96
N LEU A 148 -14.47 7.89 17.92
CA LEU A 148 -15.42 8.25 18.98
C LEU A 148 -15.19 7.42 20.25
N ASP A 149 -14.92 6.14 20.07
CA ASP A 149 -14.62 5.19 21.13
C ASP A 149 -13.31 5.54 21.86
N ASP A 150 -12.27 5.87 21.09
CA ASP A 150 -10.95 6.31 21.58
C ASP A 150 -11.07 7.62 22.38
N HIS A 151 -11.83 8.60 21.87
CA HIS A 151 -12.14 9.84 22.60
C HIS A 151 -12.76 9.57 23.97
N SER A 152 -13.77 8.70 24.00
CA SER A 152 -14.50 8.38 25.21
C SER A 152 -13.63 7.63 26.22
N GLU A 153 -12.78 6.71 25.75
CA GLU A 153 -11.83 5.97 26.59
C GLU A 153 -10.80 6.88 27.24
N PHE A 154 -10.16 7.77 26.47
CA PHE A 154 -9.19 8.71 27.02
C PHE A 154 -9.84 9.70 27.98
N TYR A 155 -11.03 10.20 27.67
CA TYR A 155 -11.76 11.12 28.54
C TYR A 155 -12.05 10.49 29.91
N CYS A 156 -12.59 9.26 29.92
CA CYS A 156 -12.84 8.53 31.16
C CYS A 156 -11.54 8.18 31.90
N ALA A 157 -10.51 7.73 31.19
CA ALA A 157 -9.24 7.34 31.80
C ALA A 157 -8.54 8.52 32.47
N VAL A 158 -8.51 9.70 31.83
CA VAL A 158 -7.99 10.92 32.43
C VAL A 158 -8.83 11.30 33.66
N GLY A 159 -10.15 11.34 33.55
CA GLY A 159 -11.02 11.69 34.67
C GLY A 159 -10.84 10.79 35.91
N GLN A 160 -10.62 9.50 35.71
CA GLN A 160 -10.38 8.54 36.79
C GLN A 160 -8.96 8.64 37.37
N THR A 161 -7.96 8.89 36.54
CA THR A 161 -6.55 8.91 36.97
C THR A 161 -6.13 10.24 37.58
N VAL A 162 -6.77 11.37 37.25
CA VAL A 162 -6.42 12.70 37.79
C VAL A 162 -6.33 12.72 39.32
N MET A 163 -7.22 12.00 40.00
CA MET A 163 -7.25 11.95 41.47
C MET A 163 -6.32 10.90 42.08
N VAL A 164 -5.91 9.89 41.30
CA VAL A 164 -5.09 8.75 41.78
C VAL A 164 -3.61 8.98 41.47
N ASP A 165 -3.30 9.36 40.24
CA ASP A 165 -1.95 9.63 39.74
C ASP A 165 -1.98 10.80 38.74
N PRO A 166 -1.70 12.03 39.20
CA PRO A 166 -1.68 13.22 38.35
C PRO A 166 -0.62 13.17 37.24
N TYR A 167 0.49 12.45 37.43
CA TYR A 167 1.55 12.37 36.42
C TYR A 167 1.10 11.49 35.24
N LEU A 168 0.50 10.33 35.55
CA LEU A 168 -0.09 9.47 34.54
C LEU A 168 -1.24 10.17 33.80
N ALA A 169 -2.09 10.90 34.52
CA ALA A 169 -3.16 11.69 33.92
C ALA A 169 -2.62 12.76 32.94
N GLY A 170 -1.51 13.41 33.27
CA GLY A 170 -0.83 14.37 32.40
C GLY A 170 -0.34 13.73 31.10
N GLU A 171 0.29 12.55 31.19
CA GLU A 171 0.77 11.80 30.02
C GLU A 171 -0.38 11.31 29.14
N LEU A 172 -1.46 10.79 29.74
CA LEU A 172 -2.67 10.39 29.04
C LEU A 172 -3.33 11.57 28.33
N SER A 173 -3.37 12.74 28.97
CA SER A 173 -3.92 13.96 28.37
C SER A 173 -3.10 14.40 27.15
N ARG A 174 -1.76 14.36 27.24
CA ARG A 174 -0.87 14.71 26.12
C ARG A 174 -1.06 13.76 24.93
N GLU A 175 -1.14 12.46 25.19
CA GLU A 175 -1.37 11.47 24.13
C GLU A 175 -2.76 11.61 23.51
N TYR A 176 -3.78 11.89 24.33
CA TYR A 176 -5.13 12.19 23.88
C TYR A 176 -5.17 13.42 22.96
N GLU A 177 -4.54 14.54 23.32
CA GLU A 177 -4.45 15.73 22.48
C GLU A 177 -3.76 15.44 21.13
N ARG A 178 -2.65 14.69 21.17
CA ARG A 178 -1.92 14.29 19.96
C ARG A 178 -2.81 13.48 19.01
N ARG A 179 -3.57 12.52 19.54
CA ARG A 179 -4.54 11.74 18.75
C ARG A 179 -5.68 12.59 18.24
N ASN A 180 -6.18 13.52 19.06
CA ASN A 180 -7.27 14.41 18.69
C ASN A 180 -6.91 15.31 17.50
N THR A 181 -5.65 15.78 17.42
CA THR A 181 -5.13 16.51 16.24
C THR A 181 -5.14 15.62 14.99
N LEU A 182 -4.69 14.37 15.09
CA LEU A 182 -4.74 13.43 13.97
C LEU A 182 -6.18 13.13 13.54
N HIS A 183 -7.07 12.90 14.50
CA HIS A 183 -8.50 12.67 14.27
C HIS A 183 -9.16 13.87 13.59
N THR A 184 -8.73 15.10 13.88
CA THR A 184 -9.18 16.31 13.19
C THR A 184 -8.85 16.27 11.70
N HIS A 185 -7.62 15.94 11.34
CA HIS A 185 -7.23 15.82 9.93
C HIS A 185 -7.95 14.68 9.23
N ILE A 186 -8.13 13.53 9.90
CA ILE A 186 -8.87 12.38 9.36
C ILE A 186 -10.33 12.77 9.09
N ALA A 187 -11.01 13.39 10.06
CA ALA A 187 -12.39 13.83 9.92
C ALA A 187 -12.57 14.81 8.74
N ALA A 188 -11.66 15.78 8.60
CA ALA A 188 -11.68 16.71 7.48
C ALA A 188 -11.51 16.00 6.12
N ARG A 189 -10.61 15.00 6.04
CA ARG A 189 -10.43 14.20 4.82
C ARG A 189 -11.65 13.34 4.51
N LEU A 190 -12.25 12.70 5.51
CA LEU A 190 -13.48 11.92 5.34
C LEU A 190 -14.64 12.80 4.85
N TYR A 191 -14.77 14.02 5.37
CA TYR A 191 -15.73 14.99 4.88
C TYR A 191 -15.48 15.34 3.41
N GLN A 192 -14.22 15.64 3.03
CA GLN A 192 -13.87 15.87 1.62
C GLN A 192 -14.21 14.66 0.74
N THR A 193 -13.94 13.44 1.21
CA THR A 193 -14.29 12.20 0.50
C THR A 193 -15.80 12.08 0.28
N SER A 194 -16.62 12.46 1.27
CA SER A 194 -18.09 12.43 1.14
C SER A 194 -18.64 13.40 0.09
N LYS A 195 -17.87 14.42 -0.31
CA LYS A 195 -18.25 15.38 -1.36
C LYS A 195 -17.85 14.94 -2.77
N LEU A 196 -17.07 13.86 -2.91
CA LEU A 196 -16.65 13.36 -4.20
C LEU A 196 -17.82 12.75 -4.96
N GLN A 197 -17.85 12.96 -6.27
CA GLN A 197 -18.81 12.32 -7.16
C GLN A 197 -18.63 10.79 -7.11
N GLY A 198 -19.70 10.05 -6.82
CA GLY A 198 -19.66 8.59 -6.70
C GLY A 198 -19.45 8.07 -5.29
N PHE A 199 -19.38 8.94 -4.27
CA PHE A 199 -19.47 8.51 -2.89
C PHE A 199 -20.85 7.90 -2.61
N THR A 200 -20.87 6.69 -2.06
CA THR A 200 -22.10 5.91 -1.77
C THR A 200 -22.27 5.58 -0.29
N GLY A 201 -21.28 5.93 0.54
CA GLY A 201 -21.30 5.67 1.97
C GLY A 201 -22.06 6.72 2.78
N SER A 202 -21.96 6.61 4.11
CA SER A 202 -22.42 7.64 5.03
C SER A 202 -21.35 7.91 6.10
N LEU A 203 -21.37 9.11 6.66
CA LEU A 203 -20.48 9.53 7.76
C LEU A 203 -21.11 9.24 9.13
N ASP A 204 -21.93 8.20 9.22
CA ASP A 204 -22.59 7.82 10.47
C ASP A 204 -21.69 6.94 11.33
N PHE A 205 -21.92 7.00 12.64
CA PHE A 205 -21.23 6.14 13.60
C PHE A 205 -21.85 4.75 13.65
N GLY A 206 -21.01 3.75 13.85
CA GLY A 206 -21.41 2.38 14.13
C GLY A 206 -21.47 2.10 15.63
N LYS A 207 -21.62 0.81 15.97
CA LYS A 207 -21.53 0.31 17.35
C LYS A 207 -20.50 -0.81 17.40
N ARG A 208 -19.55 -0.72 18.33
CA ARG A 208 -18.57 -1.78 18.57
C ARG A 208 -19.21 -2.92 19.36
N ILE A 209 -19.13 -4.14 18.83
CA ILE A 209 -19.68 -5.32 19.50
C ILE A 209 -18.90 -5.60 20.78
N GLY A 210 -19.60 -5.86 21.89
CA GLY A 210 -19.01 -6.17 23.19
C GLY A 210 -18.61 -4.94 24.02
N ARG A 211 -18.85 -3.72 23.52
CA ARG A 211 -18.68 -2.48 24.28
C ARG A 211 -20.03 -2.05 24.89
N ASP A 212 -19.99 -1.54 26.12
CA ASP A 212 -21.15 -0.90 26.73
C ASP A 212 -21.45 0.42 26.01
N SER A 213 -22.68 0.55 25.51
CA SER A 213 -23.12 1.73 24.75
C SER A 213 -23.26 2.97 25.64
N SER A 214 -23.42 2.77 26.96
CA SER A 214 -23.59 3.84 27.94
C SER A 214 -22.31 4.63 28.23
N ILE A 215 -21.13 4.11 27.84
CA ILE A 215 -19.84 4.80 28.09
C ILE A 215 -19.80 6.15 27.38
N ASN A 216 -20.47 6.29 26.24
CA ASN A 216 -20.47 7.53 25.49
C ASN A 216 -21.57 8.50 25.99
N GLU A 217 -22.42 8.09 26.95
CA GLU A 217 -23.48 8.92 27.52
C GLU A 217 -22.87 9.91 28.54
N GLY A 218 -23.11 11.20 28.32
CA GLY A 218 -22.61 12.27 29.21
C GLY A 218 -21.17 12.73 28.93
N ILE A 219 -20.48 12.17 27.94
CA ILE A 219 -19.17 12.64 27.48
C ILE A 219 -19.36 13.81 26.49
N PRO A 220 -18.62 14.92 26.63
CA PRO A 220 -18.70 16.02 25.67
C PRO A 220 -18.24 15.55 24.28
N PRO A 221 -18.88 16.02 23.19
CA PRO A 221 -18.51 15.61 21.85
C PRO A 221 -17.07 16.06 21.52
N PRO A 222 -16.30 15.23 20.80
CA PRO A 222 -14.96 15.60 20.39
C PRO A 222 -14.98 16.82 19.46
N SER A 223 -13.94 17.64 19.54
CA SER A 223 -13.83 18.85 18.71
C SER A 223 -13.82 18.57 17.21
N TRP A 224 -13.30 17.41 16.78
CA TRP A 224 -13.27 17.05 15.35
C TRP A 224 -14.63 16.69 14.77
N LEU A 225 -15.64 16.41 15.60
CA LEU A 225 -16.99 16.08 15.15
C LEU A 225 -17.62 17.22 14.32
N ARG A 226 -17.26 18.47 14.63
CA ARG A 226 -17.69 19.67 13.87
C ARG A 226 -17.29 19.64 12.39
N HIS A 227 -16.25 18.90 12.04
CA HIS A 227 -15.79 18.81 10.65
C HIS A 227 -16.65 17.85 9.81
N LEU A 228 -17.40 16.95 10.44
CA LEU A 228 -18.32 16.04 9.75
C LEU A 228 -19.68 16.72 9.50
N ASN A 229 -20.08 17.64 10.39
CA ASN A 229 -21.28 18.46 10.28
C ASN A 229 -20.91 19.93 10.45
N PRO A 230 -20.30 20.58 9.44
CA PRO A 230 -20.04 22.00 9.53
C PRO A 230 -21.36 22.75 9.74
N PRO A 231 -21.42 23.77 10.61
CA PRO A 231 -22.59 24.61 10.74
C PRO A 231 -22.99 25.12 9.35
N SER A 232 -24.29 25.13 9.08
CA SER A 232 -24.87 25.66 7.85
C SER A 232 -24.74 27.20 7.85
N ASP A 233 -23.53 27.69 7.74
CA ASP A 233 -23.28 29.10 7.49
C ASP A 233 -23.47 29.32 5.99
N ALA A 234 -24.69 29.76 5.67
CA ALA A 234 -24.95 30.45 4.42
C ALA A 234 -24.00 31.66 4.34
N ASN A 235 -23.34 31.79 3.18
CA ASN A 235 -22.48 32.90 2.75
C ASN A 235 -21.11 33.01 3.42
N GLU A 236 -20.11 32.36 2.81
CA GLU A 236 -18.87 33.07 2.51
C GLU A 236 -18.32 32.61 1.17
N ALA A 237 -18.53 33.46 0.17
CA ALA A 237 -17.95 33.32 -1.15
C ALA A 237 -16.49 33.77 -1.09
N GLY A 238 -15.60 32.86 -1.49
CA GLY A 238 -14.33 33.17 -2.16
C GLY A 238 -13.31 34.04 -1.43
N SER A 239 -12.26 33.42 -0.91
CA SER A 239 -10.91 33.91 -1.16
C SER A 239 -9.90 32.76 -1.00
N TRP A 240 -9.32 32.33 -2.12
CA TRP A 240 -8.07 31.57 -2.11
C TRP A 240 -6.94 32.60 -2.16
N GLU A 241 -6.46 33.03 -1.01
CA GLU A 241 -5.16 33.69 -0.94
C GLU A 241 -4.10 32.66 -0.53
N SER A 242 -3.19 32.43 -1.48
CA SER A 242 -1.89 31.82 -1.26
C SER A 242 -1.07 32.68 -0.30
N GLU A 243 -0.55 32.07 0.76
CA GLU A 243 0.69 32.44 1.45
C GLU A 243 1.13 31.19 2.21
N GLY A 244 2.36 30.69 2.10
CA GLY A 244 3.59 31.44 2.33
C GLY A 244 4.16 30.95 3.67
N ASP A 245 5.37 30.42 3.65
CA ASP A 245 6.06 29.77 4.77
C ASP A 245 6.08 30.55 6.10
N ALA A 246 5.96 29.76 7.18
CA ALA A 246 6.63 29.88 8.48
C ALA A 246 6.52 31.18 9.31
N HIS A 247 5.80 31.10 10.43
CA HIS A 247 6.40 31.33 11.76
C HIS A 247 5.53 30.75 12.89
N CYS A 248 6.19 29.98 13.77
CA CYS A 248 5.67 29.56 15.06
C CYS A 248 5.64 30.77 16.00
N GLU A 249 4.54 31.00 16.73
CA GLU A 249 4.57 31.28 18.17
C GLU A 249 3.17 31.44 18.79
N ASN A 250 3.10 30.97 20.04
CA ASN A 250 2.15 31.24 21.11
C ASN A 250 0.76 30.60 21.13
N SER A 251 0.76 29.40 21.71
CA SER A 251 -0.21 28.92 22.70
C SER A 251 -0.71 30.02 23.63
N SER A 252 -2.03 30.22 23.67
CA SER A 252 -2.70 30.91 24.79
C SER A 252 -3.39 29.89 25.68
N ASN A 253 -2.89 29.84 26.91
CA ASN A 253 -3.37 29.07 28.05
C ASN A 253 -4.88 29.19 28.28
N VAL A 254 -5.53 28.07 28.57
CA VAL A 254 -6.73 28.04 29.40
C VAL A 254 -6.36 27.30 30.68
N TYR A 255 -5.97 28.07 31.72
CA TYR A 255 -5.81 27.54 33.06
C TYR A 255 -7.19 27.27 33.68
N PHE A 256 -7.44 26.02 34.07
CA PHE A 256 -8.51 25.69 35.02
C PHE A 256 -8.08 26.16 36.43
N LEU A 257 -8.81 27.12 36.99
CA LEU A 257 -8.66 27.53 38.38
C LEU A 257 -9.30 26.47 39.29
N VAL A 258 -8.48 25.71 40.01
CA VAL A 258 -8.93 24.92 41.17
C VAL A 258 -8.85 25.84 42.38
N THR A 259 -10.00 26.28 42.88
CA THR A 259 -10.09 26.98 44.17
C THR A 259 -9.88 25.97 45.29
N ARG A 260 -8.74 26.09 45.97
CA ARG A 260 -8.46 25.39 47.22
C ARG A 260 -9.12 26.18 48.36
N SER A 261 -10.16 25.63 48.95
CA SER A 261 -10.73 26.07 50.21
C SER A 261 -9.98 25.40 51.36
N ASP A 262 -9.25 26.17 52.16
CA ASP A 262 -8.72 25.72 53.44
C ASP A 262 -9.21 26.68 54.55
N THR A 263 -9.80 26.06 55.58
CA THR A 263 -10.12 26.51 56.95
C THR A 263 -11.03 27.72 57.16
#